data_AF-A0A971YA20-F1
#
_entry.id   AF-A0A971YA20-F1
#
_cell.length_a   1.000
_cell.length_b   1.000
_cell.length_c   1.000
_cell.angle_alpha   90.00
_cell.angle_beta   90.00
_cell.angle_gamma   90.00
#
_symmetry.space_group_name_H-M   'P 1'
#
loop_
_entity.id
_entity.type
_entity.pdbx_description
1 polymer ?
#
loop_
_entity_poly.entity_id
_entity_poly.type
_entity_poly.pdbx_seq_one_letter_code
_entity_poly.pdbx_strand_id
1 'polypeptide(L)'
;DVYALCFEHPALSAEQRKELQNTFSALGQAHVLPEKLFDAYTGLIGSGPAYVYAFMEALIDAGVTLGLPRPDAASMVKGLMTGTALMAEPEQAHPTLLKEMVTSPGGTTMAGLNALDEHGFRHAIIQAVCAATRRSLELGHE
;
A
#
# COMPACT_ATOMS: atom_id res chain seq x y z
N ASP A 1 -2.80 -1.76 -11.25
CA ASP A 1 -3.87 -1.97 -10.27
C ASP A 1 -3.82 -3.34 -9.64
N VAL A 2 -4.46 -3.49 -8.48
CA VAL A 2 -4.57 -4.77 -7.74
C VAL A 2 -6.05 -5.08 -7.57
N TYR A 3 -6.49 -6.23 -8.03
CA TYR A 3 -7.88 -6.67 -8.08
C TYR A 3 -8.09 -7.90 -7.19
N ALA A 4 -9.25 -7.97 -6.53
CA ALA A 4 -9.72 -9.18 -5.85
C ALA A 4 -10.92 -9.78 -6.60
N LEU A 5 -10.89 -11.09 -6.81
CA LEU A 5 -11.95 -11.87 -7.47
C LEU A 5 -12.47 -12.93 -6.51
N CYS A 6 -13.79 -13.12 -6.45
CA CYS A 6 -14.43 -14.21 -5.71
C CYS A 6 -15.10 -15.16 -6.70
N PHE A 7 -14.76 -16.45 -6.62
CA PHE A 7 -15.35 -17.50 -7.46
C PHE A 7 -16.11 -18.56 -6.66
N GLU A 8 -16.57 -18.20 -5.45
CA GLU A 8 -17.31 -19.11 -4.56
C GLU A 8 -18.75 -19.36 -5.05
N HIS A 9 -19.30 -18.47 -5.88
CA HIS A 9 -20.65 -18.65 -6.42
C HIS A 9 -20.76 -19.89 -7.33
N PRO A 10 -21.69 -20.83 -7.07
CA PRO A 10 -21.75 -22.13 -7.74
C PRO A 10 -22.13 -22.04 -9.22
N ALA A 11 -22.82 -20.97 -9.63
CA ALA A 11 -23.20 -20.78 -11.04
C ALA A 11 -22.04 -20.40 -11.97
N LEU A 12 -20.85 -20.07 -11.45
CA LEU A 12 -19.69 -19.72 -12.28
C LEU A 12 -19.00 -20.97 -12.82
N SER A 13 -19.05 -21.15 -14.15
CA SER A 13 -18.35 -22.24 -14.84
C SER A 13 -16.83 -22.07 -14.78
N ALA A 14 -16.09 -23.17 -14.98
CA ALA A 14 -14.62 -23.12 -15.03
C ALA A 14 -14.10 -22.20 -16.15
N GLU A 15 -14.81 -22.14 -17.27
CA GLU A 15 -14.47 -21.28 -18.41
C GLU A 15 -14.67 -19.80 -18.06
N GLN A 16 -15.80 -19.45 -17.44
CA GLN A 16 -16.08 -18.08 -16.98
C GLN A 16 -15.05 -17.61 -15.94
N ARG A 17 -14.68 -18.47 -14.98
CA ARG A 17 -13.66 -18.15 -13.97
C ARG A 17 -12.32 -17.82 -14.63
N LYS A 18 -11.92 -18.63 -15.63
CA LYS A 18 -10.67 -18.44 -16.37
C LYS A 18 -10.70 -17.15 -17.20
N GLU A 19 -11.81 -16.87 -17.89
CA GLU A 19 -11.98 -15.64 -18.68
C GLU A 19 -11.92 -14.38 -17.80
N LEU A 20 -12.61 -14.39 -16.66
CA LEU A 20 -12.56 -13.28 -15.69
C LEU A 20 -11.14 -13.09 -15.16
N GLN A 21 -10.48 -14.15 -14.71
CA GLN A 21 -9.11 -14.07 -14.22
C GLN A 21 -8.16 -13.49 -15.29
N ASN A 22 -8.23 -13.97 -16.53
CA ASN A 22 -7.38 -13.47 -17.62
C ASN A 22 -7.62 -11.99 -17.90
N THR A 23 -8.89 -11.56 -17.92
CA THR A 23 -9.27 -10.16 -18.15
C THR A 23 -8.65 -9.23 -17.10
N PHE A 24 -8.82 -9.55 -15.81
CA PHE A 24 -8.28 -8.72 -14.74
C PHE A 24 -6.75 -8.81 -14.62
N SER A 25 -6.15 -9.98 -14.91
CA SER A 25 -4.69 -10.12 -14.97
C SER A 25 -4.05 -9.31 -16.10
N ALA A 26 -4.78 -9.00 -17.17
CA ALA A 26 -4.29 -8.11 -18.22
C ALA A 26 -4.26 -6.63 -17.81
N LEU A 27 -5.05 -6.25 -16.79
CA LEU A 27 -5.15 -4.87 -16.28
C LEU A 27 -4.29 -4.63 -15.04
N GLY A 28 -3.80 -5.69 -14.39
CA GLY A 28 -3.01 -5.59 -13.17
C GLY A 28 -2.88 -6.93 -12.45
N GLN A 29 -2.55 -6.86 -11.16
CA GLN A 29 -2.48 -8.06 -10.32
C GLN A 29 -3.90 -8.49 -9.97
N ALA A 30 -4.26 -9.75 -10.18
CA ALA A 30 -5.60 -10.25 -9.88
C ALA A 30 -5.51 -11.47 -8.97
N HIS A 31 -6.08 -11.34 -7.77
CA HIS A 31 -6.03 -12.35 -6.72
C HIS A 31 -7.41 -12.98 -6.52
N VAL A 32 -7.48 -14.31 -6.57
CA VAL A 32 -8.70 -15.04 -6.17
C VAL A 32 -8.71 -15.17 -4.65
N LEU A 33 -9.71 -14.58 -4.01
CA LEU A 33 -9.88 -14.57 -2.56
C LEU A 33 -11.26 -15.11 -2.16
N PRO A 34 -11.38 -15.80 -1.01
CA PRO A 34 -12.67 -16.07 -0.38
C PRO A 34 -13.45 -14.77 -0.11
N GLU A 35 -14.78 -14.81 -0.21
CA GLU A 35 -15.63 -13.62 -0.02
C GLU A 35 -15.43 -12.97 1.35
N LYS A 36 -15.24 -13.78 2.39
CA LYS A 36 -14.96 -13.31 3.77
C LYS A 36 -13.71 -12.43 3.93
N LEU A 37 -12.83 -12.36 2.92
CA LEU A 37 -11.64 -11.50 2.93
C LEU A 37 -11.84 -10.17 2.20
N PHE A 38 -13.01 -9.93 1.60
CA PHE A 38 -13.24 -8.71 0.80
C PHE A 38 -13.21 -7.44 1.65
N ASP A 39 -13.71 -7.44 2.88
CA ASP A 39 -13.58 -6.28 3.78
C ASP A 39 -12.13 -5.97 4.14
N ALA A 40 -11.31 -7.01 4.31
CA ALA A 40 -9.88 -6.86 4.56
C ALA A 40 -9.18 -6.29 3.32
N TYR A 41 -9.51 -6.79 2.12
CA TYR A 41 -9.04 -6.24 0.86
C TYR A 41 -9.45 -4.78 0.67
N THR A 42 -10.70 -4.42 1.00
CA THR A 42 -11.19 -3.03 0.94
C THR A 42 -10.38 -2.13 1.87
N GLY A 43 -10.20 -2.51 3.14
CA GLY A 43 -9.45 -1.71 4.11
C GLY A 43 -7.97 -1.56 3.78
N LEU A 44 -7.35 -2.58 3.18
CA LEU A 44 -5.93 -2.61 2.83
C LEU A 44 -5.64 -1.97 1.46
N ILE A 45 -6.30 -2.45 0.41
CA ILE A 45 -6.03 -2.12 -0.99
C ILE A 45 -7.01 -1.07 -1.51
N GLY A 46 -8.30 -1.19 -1.20
CA GLY A 46 -9.30 -0.22 -1.64
C GLY A 46 -9.05 1.17 -1.05
N SER A 47 -8.80 1.23 0.27
CA SER A 47 -8.46 2.47 0.99
C SER A 47 -6.96 2.81 0.95
N GLY A 48 -6.10 1.83 0.61
CA GLY A 48 -4.64 1.94 0.58
C GLY A 48 -4.08 3.18 -0.11
N PRO A 49 -4.54 3.53 -1.34
CA PRO A 49 -4.05 4.71 -2.05
C PRO A 49 -4.14 6.01 -1.26
N ALA A 50 -5.20 6.20 -0.46
CA ALA A 50 -5.36 7.38 0.36
C ALA A 50 -4.26 7.49 1.44
N TYR A 51 -3.87 6.36 2.04
CA TYR A 51 -2.79 6.33 3.03
C TYR A 51 -1.44 6.68 2.39
N VAL A 52 -1.21 6.20 1.17
CA VAL A 52 -0.01 6.51 0.40
C VAL A 52 0.03 7.99 0.02
N TYR A 53 -1.08 8.57 -0.43
CA TYR A 53 -1.14 10.01 -0.72
C TYR A 53 -0.93 10.88 0.51
N ALA A 54 -1.50 10.50 1.67
CA ALA A 54 -1.25 11.19 2.93
C ALA A 54 0.22 11.13 3.35
N PHE A 55 0.87 9.98 3.16
CA PHE A 55 2.32 9.84 3.40
C PHE A 55 3.14 10.72 2.45
N MET A 56 2.78 10.78 1.17
CA MET A 56 3.43 11.66 0.19
C MET A 56 3.27 13.14 0.57
N GLU A 57 2.07 13.55 0.97
CA GLU A 57 1.79 14.92 1.43
C GLU A 57 2.66 15.29 2.64
N ALA A 58 2.77 14.41 3.63
CA ALA A 58 3.61 14.61 4.80
C ALA A 58 5.11 14.78 4.43
N LEU A 59 5.62 14.00 3.48
CA LEU A 59 7.00 14.15 2.99
C LEU A 59 7.21 15.48 2.25
N ILE A 60 6.24 15.91 1.46
CA ILE A 60 6.30 17.19 0.73
C ILE A 60 6.32 18.35 1.74
N ASP A 61 5.44 18.33 2.73
CA ASP A 61 5.37 19.37 3.75
C ASP A 61 6.62 19.41 4.64
N ALA A 62 7.21 18.26 4.96
CA ALA A 62 8.51 18.19 5.63
C ALA A 62 9.61 18.85 4.77
N GLY A 63 9.65 18.56 3.47
CA GLY A 63 10.59 19.18 2.54
C GLY A 63 10.42 20.71 2.47
N VAL A 64 9.18 21.18 2.38
CA VAL A 64 8.87 22.63 2.38
C VAL A 64 9.27 23.30 3.69
N THR A 65 9.03 22.64 4.83
CA THR A 65 9.44 23.13 6.15
C THR A 65 10.96 23.30 6.25
N LEU A 66 11.71 22.43 5.57
CA LEU A 66 13.18 22.49 5.49
C LEU A 66 13.70 23.43 4.38
N GLY A 67 12.82 24.14 3.67
CA GLY A 67 13.17 25.18 2.70
C GLY A 67 13.17 24.74 1.24
N LEU A 68 12.72 23.52 0.91
CA LEU A 68 12.55 23.11 -0.48
C LEU A 68 11.34 23.80 -1.12
N PRO A 69 11.44 24.29 -2.38
CA PRO A 69 10.27 24.76 -3.10
C PRO A 69 9.22 23.66 -3.24
N ARG A 70 7.95 23.96 -2.95
CA ARG A 70 6.86 22.98 -2.99
C ARG A 70 6.77 22.20 -4.31
N PRO A 71 6.89 22.81 -5.51
CA PRO A 71 6.86 22.07 -6.76
C PRO A 71 7.98 21.03 -6.88
N ASP A 72 9.19 21.37 -6.42
CA ASP A 72 10.35 20.49 -6.45
C ASP A 72 10.20 19.35 -5.45
N ALA A 73 9.76 19.64 -4.21
CA ALA A 73 9.48 18.63 -3.20
C ALA A 73 8.42 17.62 -3.69
N ALA A 74 7.34 18.11 -4.31
CA ALA A 74 6.30 17.25 -4.88
C ALA A 74 6.83 16.35 -6.02
N SER A 75 7.69 16.88 -6.89
CA SER A 75 8.31 16.12 -7.96
C SER A 75 9.26 15.04 -7.41
N MET A 76 10.13 15.41 -6.47
CA MET A 76 11.07 14.49 -5.83
C MET A 76 10.37 13.37 -5.06
N VAL A 77 9.31 13.68 -4.31
CA VAL A 77 8.54 12.66 -3.57
C VAL A 77 7.85 11.68 -4.52
N LYS A 78 7.31 12.14 -5.65
CA LYS A 78 6.78 11.23 -6.68
C LYS A 78 7.87 10.29 -7.22
N GLY A 79 9.05 10.82 -7.52
CA GLY A 79 10.20 10.02 -7.95
C GLY A 79 10.64 9.00 -6.90
N LEU A 80 10.69 9.41 -5.62
CA LEU A 80 10.98 8.53 -4.49
C LEU A 80 10.00 7.36 -4.44
N MET A 81 8.69 7.64 -4.48
CA MET A 81 7.67 6.59 -4.40
C MET A 81 7.77 5.59 -5.54
N THR A 82 7.95 6.06 -6.79
CA THR A 82 8.12 5.20 -7.96
C THR A 82 9.36 4.32 -7.83
N GLY A 83 10.51 4.91 -7.47
CA GLY A 83 11.76 4.17 -7.31
C GLY A 83 11.68 3.12 -6.19
N THR A 84 11.11 3.49 -5.04
CA THR A 84 10.94 2.56 -3.91
C THR A 84 10.00 1.40 -4.26
N ALA A 85 8.90 1.66 -4.97
CA ALA A 85 7.98 0.60 -5.41
C ALA A 85 8.65 -0.37 -6.40
N LEU A 86 9.38 0.15 -7.39
CA LEU A 86 10.10 -0.68 -8.36
C LEU A 86 11.15 -1.58 -7.70
N MET A 87 11.88 -1.07 -6.70
CA MET A 87 12.87 -1.87 -5.96
C MET A 87 12.23 -3.01 -5.15
N ALA A 88 10.95 -2.89 -4.80
CA ALA A 88 10.19 -3.90 -4.04
C ALA A 88 9.40 -4.87 -4.92
N GLU A 89 9.39 -4.68 -6.24
CA GLU A 89 8.66 -5.52 -7.19
C GLU A 89 9.20 -6.97 -7.30
N PRO A 90 10.53 -7.22 -7.31
CA PRO A 90 11.03 -8.58 -7.45
C PRO A 90 10.61 -9.49 -6.28
N GLU A 91 10.27 -10.75 -6.57
CA GLU A 91 9.75 -11.69 -5.56
C GLU A 91 10.71 -11.90 -4.37
N GLN A 92 12.02 -11.88 -4.61
CA GLN A 92 13.02 -12.01 -3.53
C GLN A 92 13.28 -10.72 -2.72
N ALA A 93 12.67 -9.59 -3.08
CA ALA A 93 12.93 -8.30 -2.47
C ALA A 93 12.17 -8.12 -1.14
N HIS A 94 12.69 -8.70 -0.06
CA HIS A 94 12.05 -8.60 1.25
C HIS A 94 12.13 -7.15 1.80
N PRO A 95 11.01 -6.50 2.20
CA PRO A 95 11.01 -5.10 2.65
C PRO A 95 11.98 -4.80 3.79
N THR A 96 12.13 -5.72 4.76
CA THR A 96 13.13 -5.58 5.84
C THR A 96 14.55 -5.46 5.29
N LEU A 97 14.92 -6.29 4.30
CA LEU A 97 16.26 -6.26 3.70
C LEU A 97 16.45 -5.00 2.85
N LEU A 98 15.43 -4.60 2.09
CA LEU A 98 15.47 -3.33 1.34
C LEU A 98 15.69 -2.13 2.27
N LYS A 99 15.00 -2.11 3.42
CA LYS A 99 15.16 -1.08 4.44
C LYS A 99 16.59 -1.10 5.01
N GLU A 100 17.14 -2.27 5.31
CA GLU A 100 18.51 -2.42 5.82
C GLU A 100 19.54 -1.89 4.81
N MET A 101 19.38 -2.18 3.52
CA MET A 101 20.31 -1.73 2.47
C MET A 101 20.42 -0.20 2.37
N VAL A 102 19.37 0.54 2.74
CA VAL A 102 19.37 2.02 2.74
C VAL A 102 19.62 2.63 4.11
N THR A 103 19.93 1.80 5.12
CA THR A 103 20.13 2.24 6.50
C THR A 103 21.58 2.03 6.93
N SER A 104 22.38 3.10 6.87
CA SER A 104 23.73 3.07 7.42
C SER A 104 23.73 3.22 8.96
N PRO A 105 24.64 2.54 9.68
CA PRO A 105 24.79 2.70 11.13
C PRO A 105 25.06 4.17 11.51
N GLY A 106 24.24 4.73 12.40
CA GLY A 106 24.34 6.13 12.84
C GLY A 106 24.02 7.18 11.76
N GLY A 107 23.54 6.76 10.59
CA GLY A 107 23.22 7.65 9.48
C GLY A 107 21.86 8.36 9.60
N THR A 108 21.58 9.21 8.63
CA THR A 108 20.34 9.99 8.54
C THR A 108 19.09 9.09 8.47
N THR A 109 19.15 7.99 7.71
CA THR A 109 18.05 7.02 7.63
C THR A 109 17.73 6.40 8.98
N MET A 110 18.75 6.02 9.76
CA MET A 110 18.54 5.42 11.08
C MET A 110 17.89 6.43 12.05
N ALA A 111 18.37 7.68 12.06
CA ALA A 111 17.76 8.74 12.87
C ALA A 111 16.29 8.98 12.50
N GLY A 112 15.97 9.00 11.20
CA GLY A 112 14.59 9.12 10.72
C GLY A 112 13.71 7.93 11.10
N LEU A 113 14.21 6.70 10.98
CA LEU A 113 13.48 5.49 11.39
C LEU A 113 13.19 5.48 12.89
N ASN A 114 14.15 5.88 13.72
CA ASN A 114 13.95 6.00 15.17
C ASN A 114 12.83 7.00 15.50
N ALA A 115 12.83 8.17 14.84
CA ALA A 115 11.77 9.17 15.04
C ALA A 115 10.39 8.66 14.58
N LEU A 116 10.32 7.91 13.48
CA LEU A 116 9.07 7.26 13.03
C LEU A 116 8.57 6.25 14.07
N ASP A 117 9.47 5.46 14.67
CA ASP A 117 9.12 4.49 15.69
C ASP A 117 8.67 5.17 16.99
N GLU A 118 9.34 6.26 17.43
CA GLU A 118 8.93 7.09 18.57
C GLU A 118 7.52 7.67 18.41
N HIS A 119 7.13 8.00 17.18
CA HIS A 119 5.79 8.50 16.85
C HIS A 119 4.79 7.41 16.48
N GLY A 120 5.15 6.13 16.63
CA GLY A 120 4.22 5.01 16.44
C GLY A 120 3.77 4.82 14.99
N PHE A 121 4.60 5.17 14.00
CA PHE A 121 4.27 5.09 12.57
C PHE A 121 3.66 3.75 12.16
N ARG A 122 4.31 2.64 12.53
CA ARG A 122 3.82 1.28 12.21
C ARG A 122 2.46 1.00 12.82
N HIS A 123 2.25 1.43 14.06
CA HIS A 123 0.98 1.28 14.74
C HIS A 123 -0.13 2.05 14.03
N ALA A 124 0.12 3.30 13.65
CA ALA A 124 -0.84 4.14 12.94
C ALA A 124 -1.31 3.51 11.62
N ILE A 125 -0.38 2.99 10.81
CA ILE A 125 -0.72 2.30 9.54
C ILE A 125 -1.57 1.06 9.78
N ILE A 126 -1.20 0.22 10.75
CA ILE A 126 -1.97 -0.99 11.09
C ILE A 126 -3.39 -0.61 11.54
N GLN A 127 -3.52 0.40 12.41
CA GLN A 127 -4.83 0.85 12.88
C GLN A 127 -5.69 1.45 11.77
N ALA A 128 -5.10 2.19 10.82
CA ALA A 128 -5.82 2.72 9.67
C ALA A 128 -6.48 1.60 8.85
N VAL A 129 -5.72 0.56 8.51
CA VAL A 129 -6.23 -0.60 7.78
C VAL A 129 -7.33 -1.31 8.58
N CYS A 130 -7.08 -1.62 9.86
CA CYS A 130 -8.07 -2.29 10.71
C CYS A 130 -9.36 -1.46 10.87
N ALA A 131 -9.25 -0.14 11.00
CA ALA A 131 -10.40 0.74 11.10
C ALA A 131 -11.23 0.76 9.82
N ALA A 132 -10.57 0.85 8.65
CA ALA A 132 -11.26 0.78 7.36
C ALA A 132 -11.91 -0.58 7.12
N THR A 133 -11.25 -1.69 7.48
CA THR A 133 -11.86 -3.04 7.43
C THR A 133 -13.11 -3.12 8.30
N ARG A 134 -13.06 -2.60 9.55
CA ARG A 134 -14.25 -2.57 10.43
C ARG A 134 -15.37 -1.74 9.82
N ARG A 135 -15.06 -0.59 9.23
CA ARG A 135 -16.08 0.25 8.59
C ARG A 135 -16.70 -0.43 7.37
N SER A 136 -15.92 -1.16 6.58
CA SER A 136 -16.43 -1.97 5.46
C SER A 136 -17.45 -3.01 5.95
N LEU A 137 -17.13 -3.72 7.03
CA LEU A 137 -18.04 -4.69 7.65
C LEU A 137 -19.34 -4.04 8.13
N GLU A 138 -19.26 -2.89 8.80
CA GLU A 138 -20.44 -2.14 9.25
C GLU A 138 -21.36 -1.78 8.09
N LEU A 139 -20.79 -1.27 6.98
CA LEU A 139 -21.53 -0.89 5.78
C LEU A 139 -22.18 -2.08 5.07
N GLY A 140 -21.59 -3.27 5.14
CA GLY A 140 -22.18 -4.49 4.57
C GLY A 140 -23.41 -5.02 5.32
N HIS A 141 -23.68 -4.48 6.52
CA HIS A 141 -24.83 -4.82 7.35
C HIS A 141 -25.90 -3.71 7.40
N GLU A 142 -25.66 -2.57 6.74
CA GLU A 142 -26.65 -1.50 6.51
C GLU A 142 -27.51 -1.79 5.28
#